data_AF-A0A6H9XXW3-F1
#
_entry.id   AF-A0A6H9XXW3-F1
#
_cell.length_a   1.000
_cell.length_b   1.000
_cell.length_c   1.000
_cell.angle_alpha   90.00
_cell.angle_beta   90.00
_cell.angle_gamma   90.00
#
_symmetry.space_group_name_H-M   'P 1'
#
loop_
_entity.id
_entity.type
_entity.pdbx_description
1 polymer ?
#
loop_
_entity_poly.entity_id
_entity_poly.type
_entity_poly.pdbx_seq_one_letter_code
_entity_poly.pdbx_strand_id
1 'polypeptide(L)'
;MSNYIVYLGAVGWTHAAWESCFYPDGLPADWQLSFYNTQFRCTYLPMAHWRNASDEEVAGWLQEPQQGFRFVLGGAGEWSADDVPKAARFGNRAVREADADICWLEGEPDLRELARRMQAAARTGVPLYVISRDAALAALGKVRELMDVLGV
;
A
#
# COMPACT_ATOMS: atom_id res chain seq x y z
N MET A 1 15.37 -10.66 -4.76
CA MET A 1 14.15 -10.01 -4.21
C MET A 1 14.48 -8.54 -4.02
N SER A 2 13.97 -7.66 -4.89
CA SER A 2 14.17 -6.22 -4.72
C SER A 2 13.28 -5.74 -3.57
N ASN A 3 13.89 -5.25 -2.49
CA ASN A 3 13.20 -4.64 -1.36
C ASN A 3 13.35 -3.12 -1.51
N TYR A 4 12.24 -2.40 -1.59
CA TYR A 4 12.26 -0.94 -1.68
C TYR A 4 12.44 -0.34 -0.29
N ILE A 5 13.00 0.87 -0.23
CA ILE A 5 13.07 1.64 1.01
C ILE A 5 11.78 2.45 1.21
N VAL A 6 11.19 2.96 0.14
CA VAL A 6 9.94 3.73 0.19
C VAL A 6 8.87 2.96 -0.58
N TYR A 7 7.74 2.72 0.08
CA TYR A 7 6.55 2.09 -0.49
C TYR A 7 5.43 3.12 -0.57
N LEU A 8 4.97 3.43 -1.78
CA LEU A 8 3.83 4.31 -2.01
C LEU A 8 2.57 3.50 -2.30
N GLY A 9 1.46 3.89 -1.69
CA GLY A 9 0.14 3.32 -1.95
C GLY A 9 -1.01 4.08 -1.31
N ALA A 10 -2.18 3.45 -1.29
CA ALA A 10 -3.41 3.97 -0.69
C ALA A 10 -4.08 2.94 0.23
N VAL A 11 -5.12 3.39 0.96
CA VAL A 11 -6.06 2.52 1.65
C VAL A 11 -6.96 1.86 0.62
N GLY A 12 -6.74 0.56 0.39
CA GLY A 12 -7.40 -0.19 -0.68
C GLY A 12 -7.06 0.33 -2.08
N TRP A 13 -7.61 -0.36 -3.08
CA TRP A 13 -7.44 -0.03 -4.50
C TRP A 13 -8.77 0.23 -5.22
N THR A 14 -9.91 -0.13 -4.62
CA THR A 14 -11.23 0.05 -5.24
C THR A 14 -11.83 1.40 -4.83
N HIS A 15 -11.64 2.41 -5.67
CA HIS A 15 -12.17 3.76 -5.44
C HIS A 15 -12.98 4.24 -6.65
N ALA A 16 -14.23 4.67 -6.45
CA ALA A 16 -15.07 5.14 -7.55
C ALA A 16 -14.47 6.36 -8.27
N ALA A 17 -13.77 7.24 -7.53
CA ALA A 17 -13.07 8.39 -8.11
C ALA A 17 -11.88 8.01 -9.02
N TRP A 18 -11.44 6.75 -9.02
CA TRP A 18 -10.37 6.25 -9.88
C TRP A 18 -10.91 5.69 -11.21
N GLU A 19 -12.21 5.42 -11.30
CA GLU A 19 -12.84 5.00 -12.55
C GLU A 19 -12.65 6.09 -13.61
N SER A 20 -12.21 5.69 -14.81
CA SER A 20 -11.94 6.58 -15.95
C SER A 20 -10.87 7.67 -15.75
N CYS A 21 -10.30 7.81 -14.55
CA CYS A 21 -9.23 8.76 -14.25
C CYS A 21 -7.88 8.08 -14.01
N PHE A 22 -7.90 6.91 -13.39
CA PHE A 22 -6.72 6.09 -13.09
C PHE A 22 -6.85 4.70 -13.68
N TYR A 23 -8.02 4.07 -13.55
CA TYR A 23 -8.30 2.80 -14.23
C TYR A 23 -8.73 3.05 -15.67
N PRO A 24 -8.24 2.24 -16.63
CA PRO A 24 -8.75 2.23 -17.99
C PRO A 24 -10.26 1.98 -18.03
N ASP A 25 -10.95 2.61 -18.98
CA ASP A 25 -12.38 2.42 -19.16
C ASP A 25 -12.74 0.95 -19.38
N GLY A 26 -13.71 0.46 -18.61
CA GLY A 26 -14.18 -0.93 -18.68
C GLY A 26 -13.24 -1.96 -18.05
N LEU A 27 -12.22 -1.55 -17.26
CA LEU A 27 -11.38 -2.49 -16.53
C LEU A 27 -12.22 -3.32 -15.53
N PRO A 28 -12.20 -4.66 -15.60
CA PRO A 28 -12.89 -5.51 -14.63
C PRO A 28 -12.38 -5.30 -13.20
N ALA A 29 -13.28 -5.41 -12.21
CA ALA A 29 -12.93 -5.25 -10.79
C ALA A 29 -11.80 -6.19 -10.34
N ASP A 30 -11.84 -7.45 -10.77
CA ASP A 30 -10.83 -8.46 -10.43
C ASP A 30 -9.43 -8.15 -11.00
N TRP A 31 -9.34 -7.24 -11.97
CA TRP A 31 -8.06 -6.80 -12.56
C TRP A 31 -7.56 -5.47 -11.98
N GLN A 32 -8.37 -4.79 -11.16
CA GLN A 32 -7.99 -3.50 -10.58
C GLN A 32 -6.74 -3.61 -9.71
N LEU A 33 -6.61 -4.66 -8.90
CA LEU A 33 -5.41 -4.85 -8.07
C LEU A 33 -4.16 -5.10 -8.93
N SER A 34 -4.29 -5.91 -9.99
CA SER A 34 -3.19 -6.17 -10.92
C SER A 34 -2.75 -4.89 -11.62
N PHE A 35 -3.69 -4.04 -12.06
CA PHE A 35 -3.39 -2.72 -12.62
C PHE A 35 -2.76 -1.79 -11.57
N TYR A 36 -3.37 -1.69 -10.38
CA TYR A 36 -2.91 -0.85 -9.27
C TYR A 36 -1.45 -1.11 -8.93
N ASN A 37 -1.07 -2.39 -8.86
CA ASN A 37 0.28 -2.80 -8.53
C ASN A 37 1.33 -2.45 -9.61
N THR A 38 0.91 -2.14 -10.84
CA THR A 38 1.85 -1.55 -11.81
C THR A 38 2.31 -0.16 -11.38
N GLN A 39 1.44 0.58 -10.70
CA GLN A 39 1.63 1.99 -10.33
C GLN A 39 2.13 2.17 -8.89
N PHE A 40 1.76 1.27 -7.99
CA PHE A 40 2.03 1.36 -6.56
C PHE A 40 2.67 0.07 -6.03
N ARG A 41 3.39 0.17 -4.92
CA ARG A 41 4.16 -0.96 -4.35
C ARG A 41 3.60 -1.46 -3.02
N CYS A 42 2.58 -0.82 -2.50
CA CYS A 42 1.84 -1.34 -1.37
C CYS A 42 0.36 -0.94 -1.40
N THR A 43 -0.45 -1.59 -0.59
CA THR A 43 -1.79 -1.14 -0.22
C THR A 43 -1.98 -1.35 1.27
N TYR A 44 -2.70 -0.44 1.92
CA TYR A 44 -3.21 -0.70 3.26
C TYR A 44 -4.55 -1.40 3.17
N LEU A 45 -4.72 -2.47 3.94
CA LEU A 45 -5.98 -3.17 4.10
C LEU A 45 -6.52 -2.91 5.52
N PRO A 46 -7.67 -2.23 5.67
CA PRO A 46 -8.33 -2.11 6.96
C PRO A 46 -8.61 -3.49 7.57
N MET A 47 -8.60 -3.58 8.90
CA MET A 47 -8.76 -4.84 9.63
C MET A 47 -9.99 -5.64 9.19
N ALA A 48 -11.14 -4.98 9.07
CA ALA A 48 -12.37 -5.63 8.64
C ALA A 48 -12.27 -6.25 7.23
N HIS A 49 -11.49 -5.65 6.33
CA HIS A 49 -11.38 -6.11 4.94
C HIS A 49 -10.60 -7.43 4.87
N TRP A 50 -9.35 -7.47 5.35
CA TRP A 50 -8.54 -8.69 5.26
C TRP A 50 -9.05 -9.80 6.19
N ARG A 51 -9.78 -9.46 7.26
CA ARG A 51 -10.39 -10.44 8.18
C ARG A 51 -11.56 -11.19 7.56
N ASN A 52 -12.31 -10.53 6.67
CA ASN A 52 -13.51 -11.06 6.03
C ASN A 52 -13.23 -11.63 4.63
N ALA A 53 -12.07 -11.35 4.05
CA ALA A 53 -11.65 -11.93 2.79
C ALA A 53 -11.54 -13.46 2.89
N SER A 54 -12.06 -14.15 1.89
CA SER A 54 -11.95 -15.60 1.72
C SER A 54 -10.52 -16.00 1.33
N ASP A 55 -10.23 -17.31 1.41
CA ASP A 55 -8.91 -17.82 1.04
C ASP A 55 -8.68 -17.69 -0.48
N GLU A 56 -9.74 -17.83 -1.28
CA GLU A 56 -9.71 -17.62 -2.73
C GLU A 56 -9.43 -16.15 -3.08
N GLU A 57 -10.05 -15.20 -2.38
CA GLU A 57 -9.81 -13.76 -2.59
C GLU A 57 -8.35 -13.42 -2.27
N VAL A 58 -7.85 -13.85 -1.11
CA VAL A 58 -6.46 -13.61 -0.72
C VAL A 58 -5.50 -14.30 -1.68
N ALA A 59 -5.78 -15.55 -2.09
CA ALA A 59 -4.98 -16.24 -3.09
C ALA A 59 -4.94 -15.47 -4.41
N GLY A 60 -6.09 -14.98 -4.88
CA GLY A 60 -6.20 -14.13 -6.07
C GLY A 60 -5.34 -12.87 -5.96
N TRP A 61 -5.40 -12.18 -4.83
CA TRP A 61 -4.55 -11.00 -4.58
C TRP A 61 -3.05 -11.31 -4.58
N LEU A 62 -2.67 -12.55 -4.28
CA LEU A 62 -1.28 -12.99 -4.24
C LEU A 62 -0.79 -13.61 -5.56
N GLN A 63 -1.66 -13.91 -6.53
CA GLN A 63 -1.28 -14.57 -7.79
C GLN A 63 -0.40 -13.70 -8.69
N GLU A 64 -0.60 -12.38 -8.69
CA GLU A 64 -0.01 -11.47 -9.68
C GLU A 64 0.84 -10.28 -9.18
N PRO A 65 1.11 -10.06 -7.87
CA PRO A 65 1.90 -8.91 -7.52
C PRO A 65 3.34 -8.97 -8.09
N GLN A 66 3.72 -7.98 -8.90
CA GLN A 66 5.10 -7.53 -9.13
C GLN A 66 5.97 -7.77 -7.89
N GLN A 67 7.19 -8.25 -8.12
CA GLN A 67 8.12 -8.55 -7.03
C GLN A 67 8.26 -7.35 -6.09
N GLY A 68 8.03 -7.60 -4.80
CA GLY A 68 8.19 -6.60 -3.74
C GLY A 68 6.89 -5.92 -3.28
N PHE A 69 5.73 -6.16 -3.90
CA PHE A 69 4.47 -5.57 -3.42
C PHE A 69 4.13 -6.01 -1.99
N ARG A 70 3.66 -5.07 -1.14
CA ARG A 70 3.34 -5.30 0.26
C ARG A 70 1.88 -5.01 0.60
N PHE A 71 1.27 -5.87 1.41
CA PHE A 71 -0.03 -5.62 2.02
C PHE A 71 0.20 -5.18 3.47
N VAL A 72 -0.10 -3.91 3.76
CA VAL A 72 -0.04 -3.38 5.13
C VAL A 72 -1.37 -3.69 5.80
N LEU A 73 -1.36 -4.60 6.76
CA LEU A 73 -2.55 -5.11 7.43
C LEU A 73 -2.87 -4.25 8.65
N GLY A 74 -4.03 -3.62 8.63
CA GLY A 74 -4.50 -2.73 9.67
C GLY A 74 -4.88 -3.43 10.98
N GLY A 75 -5.02 -2.63 12.04
CA GLY A 75 -5.43 -3.07 13.37
C GLY A 75 -4.28 -2.95 14.36
N ALA A 76 -3.73 -1.74 14.52
CA ALA A 76 -2.56 -1.35 15.32
C ALA A 76 -2.57 -1.85 16.78
N GLY A 77 -2.39 -3.16 16.99
CA GLY A 77 -2.37 -3.82 18.29
C GLY A 77 -3.67 -4.53 18.69
N GLU A 78 -4.71 -4.50 17.86
CA GLU A 78 -6.04 -5.06 18.17
C GLU A 78 -6.24 -6.50 17.69
N TRP A 79 -5.16 -7.16 17.24
CA TRP A 79 -5.24 -8.52 16.69
C TRP A 79 -5.53 -9.54 17.80
N SER A 80 -6.58 -10.34 17.60
CA SER A 80 -6.88 -11.52 18.42
C SER A 80 -6.10 -12.75 17.95
N ALA A 81 -6.20 -13.85 18.69
CA ALA A 81 -5.63 -15.13 18.26
C ALA A 81 -6.20 -15.62 16.91
N ASP A 82 -7.45 -15.28 16.61
CA ASP A 82 -8.13 -15.66 15.35
C ASP A 82 -7.62 -14.88 14.14
N ASP A 83 -6.93 -13.76 14.37
CA ASP A 83 -6.39 -12.90 13.32
C ASP A 83 -5.05 -13.40 12.77
N VAL A 84 -4.26 -14.07 13.61
CA VAL A 84 -2.95 -14.61 13.25
C VAL A 84 -3.04 -15.55 12.02
N PRO A 85 -3.90 -16.60 12.00
CA PRO A 85 -3.99 -17.45 10.82
C PRO A 85 -4.53 -16.71 9.59
N LYS A 86 -5.42 -15.73 9.77
CA LYS A 86 -5.96 -14.93 8.67
C LYS A 86 -4.91 -14.03 8.03
N ALA A 87 -4.07 -13.40 8.85
CA ALA A 87 -2.94 -12.61 8.37
C ALA A 87 -1.85 -13.50 7.73
N ALA A 88 -1.65 -14.71 8.24
CA ALA A 88 -0.65 -15.65 7.71
C ALA A 88 -0.90 -16.05 6.24
N ARG A 89 -2.14 -15.96 5.75
CA ARG A 89 -2.49 -16.20 4.33
C ARG A 89 -1.74 -15.30 3.36
N PHE A 90 -1.35 -14.10 3.78
CA PHE A 90 -0.57 -13.14 2.99
C PHE A 90 0.94 -13.47 2.95
N GLY A 91 1.38 -14.46 3.74
CA GLY A 91 2.75 -14.95 3.77
C GLY A 91 3.78 -13.84 4.00
N ASN A 92 4.87 -13.87 3.22
CA ASN A 92 5.95 -12.88 3.32
C ASN A 92 5.58 -11.50 2.75
N ARG A 93 4.38 -11.31 2.20
CA ARG A 93 3.94 -10.01 1.65
C ARG A 93 3.17 -9.16 2.64
N ALA A 94 2.72 -9.74 3.76
CA ALA A 94 2.11 -8.98 4.84
C ALA A 94 3.14 -8.16 5.62
N VAL A 95 2.71 -6.97 6.02
CA VAL A 95 3.37 -6.11 6.99
C VAL A 95 2.29 -5.69 7.99
N ARG A 96 2.54 -5.86 9.29
CA ARG A 96 1.57 -5.44 10.30
C ARG A 96 1.66 -3.93 10.45
N GLU A 97 0.53 -3.25 10.56
CA GLU A 97 0.50 -1.81 10.81
C GLU A 97 1.35 -1.42 12.02
N ALA A 98 1.29 -2.21 13.11
CA ALA A 98 2.08 -1.97 14.32
C ALA A 98 3.60 -2.09 14.13
N ASP A 99 4.04 -2.80 13.09
CA ASP A 99 5.45 -3.07 12.80
C ASP A 99 5.97 -2.22 11.62
N ALA A 100 5.12 -1.36 11.04
CA ALA A 100 5.44 -0.53 9.87
C ALA A 100 5.67 0.93 10.27
N ASP A 101 6.71 1.56 9.71
CA ASP A 101 6.82 3.02 9.72
C ASP A 101 5.88 3.59 8.65
N ILE A 102 4.70 4.06 9.06
CA ILE A 102 3.68 4.58 8.15
C ILE A 102 3.68 6.12 8.16
N CYS A 103 3.66 6.71 6.97
CA CYS A 103 3.31 8.11 6.76
C CYS A 103 1.94 8.19 6.09
N TRP A 104 0.93 8.58 6.87
CA TRP A 104 -0.41 8.81 6.35
C TRP A 104 -0.47 10.10 5.55
N LEU A 105 -1.04 10.04 4.35
CA LEU A 105 -1.40 11.21 3.56
C LEU A 105 -2.91 11.41 3.62
N GLU A 106 -3.33 12.65 3.84
CA GLU A 106 -4.71 13.07 3.79
C GLU A 106 -4.71 14.52 3.32
N GLY A 107 -5.37 14.81 2.19
CA GLY A 107 -5.29 16.12 1.54
C GLY A 107 -3.91 16.43 0.95
N GLU A 108 -3.46 17.68 1.11
CA GLU A 108 -2.21 18.15 0.52
C GLU A 108 -0.98 17.73 1.33
N PRO A 109 -0.01 17.01 0.73
CA PRO A 109 1.15 16.51 1.46
C PRO A 109 2.18 17.62 1.76
N ASP A 110 2.75 17.60 2.98
CA ASP A 110 3.96 18.36 3.28
C ASP A 110 5.18 17.65 2.66
N LEU A 111 5.58 18.13 1.48
CA LEU A 111 6.68 17.55 0.71
C LEU A 111 8.04 17.69 1.41
N ARG A 112 8.23 18.72 2.24
CA ARG A 112 9.50 18.91 2.96
C ARG A 112 9.64 17.86 4.05
N GLU A 113 8.58 17.65 4.82
CA GLU A 113 8.55 16.62 5.85
C GLU A 113 8.65 15.22 5.26
N LEU A 114 7.95 14.95 4.16
CA LEU A 114 8.07 13.67 3.45
C LEU A 114 9.49 13.40 2.96
N ALA A 115 10.15 14.40 2.35
CA ALA A 115 11.53 14.25 1.91
C ALA A 115 12.46 13.89 3.07
N ARG A 116 12.29 14.55 4.23
CA ARG A 116 13.05 14.27 5.45
C ARG A 116 12.85 12.83 5.92
N ARG A 117 11.62 12.33 5.92
CA ARG A 117 11.30 10.94 6.31
C ARG A 117 11.86 9.93 5.31
N MET A 118 11.73 10.16 4.01
CA MET A 118 12.29 9.28 2.97
C MET A 118 13.81 9.19 3.06
N GLN A 119 14.50 10.33 3.26
CA GLN A 119 15.95 10.34 3.48
C GLN A 119 16.35 9.65 4.79
N ALA A 120 15.56 9.77 5.85
CA ALA A 120 15.80 9.02 7.07
C ALA A 120 15.68 7.51 6.83
N ALA A 121 14.62 7.06 6.15
CA ALA A 121 14.43 5.66 5.76
C ALA A 121 15.60 5.12 4.91
N ALA A 122 16.08 5.91 3.94
CA ALA A 122 17.24 5.55 3.11
C ALA A 122 18.54 5.39 3.91
N ARG A 123 18.72 6.17 4.98
CA ARG A 123 19.89 6.05 5.87
C ARG A 123 19.78 4.89 6.85
N THR A 124 18.59 4.62 7.38
CA THR A 124 18.39 3.57 8.39
C THR A 124 18.16 2.20 7.77
N GLY A 125 17.76 2.13 6.50
CA GLY A 125 17.34 0.90 5.83
C GLY A 125 15.98 0.38 6.28
N VAL A 126 15.28 1.12 7.16
CA VAL A 126 13.93 0.76 7.62
C VAL A 126 12.92 1.21 6.56
N PRO A 127 12.08 0.32 6.03
CA PRO A 127 11.07 0.70 5.04
C PRO A 127 10.07 1.72 5.56
N LEU A 128 9.82 2.76 4.77
CA LEU A 128 8.77 3.75 4.98
C LEU A 128 7.58 3.44 4.06
N TYR A 129 6.39 3.35 4.63
CA TYR A 129 5.14 3.17 3.90
C TYR A 129 4.39 4.49 3.85
N VAL A 130 4.36 5.13 2.69
CA VAL A 130 3.58 6.35 2.45
C VAL A 130 2.22 5.95 1.90
N ILE A 131 1.16 6.17 2.68
CA ILE A 131 -0.17 5.63 2.39
C ILE A 131 -1.21 6.76 2.40
N SER A 132 -1.90 6.95 1.27
CA SER A 132 -3.03 7.89 1.18
C SER A 132 -4.31 7.29 1.75
N ARG A 133 -4.91 7.99 2.73
CA ARG A 133 -6.19 7.60 3.36
C ARG A 133 -7.40 7.89 2.47
N ASP A 134 -7.33 9.00 1.75
CA ASP A 134 -8.38 9.53 0.88
C ASP A 134 -8.23 9.11 -0.60
N ALA A 135 -7.19 8.32 -0.90
CA ALA A 135 -6.87 7.87 -2.25
C ALA A 135 -6.70 9.02 -3.27
N ALA A 136 -6.30 10.20 -2.82
CA ALA A 136 -6.16 11.38 -3.67
C ALA A 136 -5.00 11.22 -4.68
N LEU A 137 -5.34 10.99 -5.96
CA LEU A 137 -4.36 10.80 -7.04
C LEU A 137 -3.38 11.97 -7.19
N ALA A 138 -3.84 13.21 -6.94
CA ALA A 138 -2.99 14.39 -7.00
C ALA A 138 -1.90 14.37 -5.91
N ALA A 139 -2.24 13.97 -4.68
CA ALA A 139 -1.27 13.84 -3.59
C ALA A 139 -0.29 12.70 -3.90
N LEU A 140 -0.79 11.54 -4.34
CA LEU A 140 0.03 10.40 -4.75
C LEU A 140 1.00 10.76 -5.89
N GLY A 141 0.55 11.56 -6.86
CA GLY A 141 1.38 12.07 -7.94
C GLY A 141 2.55 12.94 -7.44
N LYS A 142 2.27 13.92 -6.58
CA LYS A 142 3.31 14.77 -5.96
C LYS A 142 4.35 13.97 -5.19
N VAL A 143 3.92 12.92 -4.48
CA VAL A 143 4.85 12.05 -3.73
C VAL A 143 5.71 11.22 -4.67
N ARG A 144 5.16 10.71 -5.78
CA ARG A 144 5.95 9.99 -6.79
C ARG A 144 6.99 10.88 -7.45
N GLU A 145 6.63 12.11 -7.83
CA GLU A 145 7.59 13.09 -8.35
C GLU A 145 8.72 13.36 -7.35
N LEU A 146 8.38 13.48 -6.05
CA LEU A 146 9.39 13.64 -5.01
C LEU A 146 10.33 12.43 -4.89
N MET A 147 9.78 11.21 -4.99
CA MET A 147 10.59 9.98 -4.98
C MET A 147 11.57 9.96 -6.16
N ASP A 148 11.12 10.33 -7.36
CA ASP A 148 11.96 10.41 -8.56
C ASP A 148 13.09 11.44 -8.39
N VAL A 149 12.79 12.60 -7.80
CA VAL A 149 13.80 13.65 -7.50
C VAL A 149 14.84 13.16 -6.49
N LEU A 150 14.43 12.37 -5.49
CA LEU A 150 15.31 11.86 -4.45
C LEU A 150 16.03 10.55 -4.83
N GLY A 151 15.60 9.89 -5.90
CA GLY A 151 16.14 8.60 -6.36
C GLY A 151 15.88 7.44 -5.40
N VAL A 152 14.71 7.44 -4.74
CA VAL A 152 14.30 6.45 -3.72
C VAL A 152 13.14 5.55 -4.14
#